data_AF-A0A9W3GTG4-F1
#
_entry.id   AF-A0A9W3GTG4-F1
#
_cell.length_a   1.000
_cell.length_b   1.000
_cell.length_c   1.000
_cell.angle_alpha   90.00
_cell.angle_beta   90.00
_cell.angle_gamma   90.00
#
_symmetry.space_group_name_H-M   'P 1'
#
loop_
_entity.id
_entity.type
_entity.pdbx_description
1 polymer ?
#
loop_
_entity_poly.entity_id
_entity_poly.type
_entity_poly.pdbx_seq_one_letter_code
_entity_poly.pdbx_strand_id
1 'polypeptide(L)'
;MACARPLISVYSEKGESSGKNVTLPAVFKAPIRPDIVNFVHTNLRKNNRQPYAVSELAGHQTSAESWGTGRAVARIPRVRGGGTHRSGQGAFGNMCRGGRMFAPTKTWRRWHRRVNTTQKRYAICSALAASALPALVMSKGHRIEEVPELPLVVEDKVESYKKTKEAVLLLKKLKAWNDIKKVYASQRMRAGKGKMRNRRRIQRRGPCIIYNEDNGIIKAFRNIPGITLLNVSKLNVLKLAPGGHVGRFCIWTESAFRKLDELYGTWRKAASLKSNYNLPMHKMLNTDLSRILKSPEIQRALRAPRKKIHRRVLKKNPLKNLRIMLKLNPYAKTMRRNTILRQAKNHKIRMDKAAAALQAKSDDKGVPGKKPVVGKKAAATKKPAADKKPATDKKPAADKKPAADKKPAADKKPTTEEKKAVA
;
A
#
# COMPACT_ATOMS: atom_id res chain seq x y z
N MET A 1 19.32 8.89 -14.77
CA MET A 1 19.49 8.39 -13.39
C MET A 1 20.90 8.70 -12.93
N ALA A 2 21.05 9.53 -11.90
CA ALA A 2 22.33 10.15 -11.50
C ALA A 2 22.96 9.53 -10.23
N CYS A 3 22.55 8.32 -9.82
CA CYS A 3 22.91 7.76 -8.51
C CYS A 3 23.98 6.67 -8.53
N ALA A 4 24.55 6.32 -9.69
CA ALA A 4 25.62 5.34 -9.77
C ALA A 4 26.92 6.03 -10.15
N ARG A 5 28.00 5.75 -9.41
CA ARG A 5 29.33 6.27 -9.74
C ARG A 5 29.67 5.84 -11.17
N PRO A 6 30.20 6.73 -12.01
CA PRO A 6 30.55 6.38 -13.39
C PRO A 6 31.66 5.32 -13.43
N LEU A 7 32.49 5.29 -12.39
CA LEU A 7 33.59 4.36 -12.18
C LEU A 7 33.35 3.58 -10.89
N ILE A 8 33.42 2.26 -10.95
CA ILE A 8 33.16 1.35 -9.83
C ILE A 8 34.46 0.65 -9.44
N SER A 9 34.71 0.56 -8.14
CA SER A 9 35.89 -0.12 -7.61
C SER A 9 35.70 -1.63 -7.66
N VAL A 10 36.74 -2.35 -8.02
CA VAL A 10 36.79 -3.82 -7.86
C VAL A 10 37.28 -4.13 -6.45
N TYR A 11 36.58 -5.00 -5.73
CA TYR A 11 36.96 -5.40 -4.39
C TYR A 11 37.73 -6.73 -4.42
N SER A 12 38.82 -6.77 -3.67
CA SER A 12 39.58 -7.99 -3.40
C SER A 12 38.79 -8.97 -2.53
N GLU A 13 39.26 -10.21 -2.44
CA GLU A 13 38.67 -11.22 -1.55
C GLU A 13 38.71 -10.85 -0.06
N LYS A 14 39.60 -9.93 0.32
CA LYS A 14 39.73 -9.44 1.69
C LYS A 14 38.66 -8.40 2.05
N GLY A 15 37.89 -7.91 1.07
CA GLY A 15 36.83 -6.92 1.24
C GLY A 15 37.31 -5.46 1.12
N GLU A 16 38.55 -5.25 0.71
CA GLU A 16 39.16 -3.94 0.43
C GLU A 16 39.17 -3.68 -1.08
N SER A 17 39.18 -2.42 -1.50
CA SER A 17 39.32 -2.05 -2.91
C SER A 17 40.68 -2.51 -3.43
N SER A 18 40.73 -3.19 -4.57
CA SER A 18 41.98 -3.67 -5.18
C SER A 18 42.73 -2.60 -5.97
N GLY A 19 42.20 -1.37 -6.02
CA GLY A 19 42.74 -0.27 -6.84
C GLY A 19 42.35 -0.34 -8.32
N LYS A 20 41.81 -1.49 -8.78
CA LYS A 20 41.24 -1.61 -10.13
C LYS A 20 39.87 -0.97 -10.18
N ASN A 21 39.59 -0.34 -11.31
CA ASN A 21 38.35 0.37 -11.57
C ASN A 21 37.73 -0.07 -12.89
N VAL A 22 36.40 -0.22 -12.91
CA VAL A 22 35.64 -0.55 -14.11
C VAL A 22 34.56 0.50 -14.33
N THR A 23 34.41 0.95 -15.58
CA THR A 23 33.32 1.88 -15.95
C THR A 23 31.97 1.20 -15.80
N LEU A 24 30.99 1.88 -15.24
CA LEU A 24 29.63 1.36 -15.09
C LEU A 24 29.00 1.07 -16.47
N PRO A 25 28.64 -0.20 -16.78
CA PRO A 25 28.02 -0.57 -18.04
C PRO A 25 26.71 0.18 -18.30
N ALA A 26 26.43 0.48 -19.56
CA ALA A 26 25.26 1.27 -19.94
C ALA A 26 23.93 0.59 -19.58
N VAL A 27 23.92 -0.75 -19.48
CA VAL A 27 22.73 -1.53 -19.07
C VAL A 27 22.20 -1.15 -17.70
N PHE A 28 23.03 -0.67 -16.77
CA PHE A 28 22.59 -0.21 -15.46
C PHE A 28 21.89 1.15 -15.49
N LYS A 29 22.07 1.91 -16.57
CA LYS A 29 21.38 3.16 -16.81
C LYS A 29 20.07 2.97 -17.58
N ALA A 30 19.72 1.74 -17.98
CA ALA A 30 18.51 1.45 -18.73
C ALA A 30 17.21 1.85 -17.98
N PRO A 31 16.12 2.16 -18.71
CA PRO A 31 14.83 2.50 -18.11
C PRO A 31 14.24 1.36 -17.27
N ILE A 32 13.88 1.68 -16.02
CA ILE A 32 13.25 0.73 -15.11
C ILE A 32 11.73 0.69 -15.35
N ARG A 33 11.21 -0.48 -15.75
CA ARG A 33 9.79 -0.74 -16.05
C ARG A 33 9.28 -1.96 -15.27
N PRO A 34 8.80 -1.76 -14.02
CA PRO A 34 8.33 -2.87 -13.19
C PRO A 34 7.09 -3.58 -13.78
N ASP A 35 6.27 -2.87 -14.55
CA ASP A 35 5.15 -3.40 -15.32
C ASP A 35 5.59 -4.44 -16.35
N ILE A 36 6.61 -4.10 -17.16
CA ILE A 36 7.18 -5.03 -18.15
C ILE A 36 7.84 -6.21 -17.45
N VAL A 37 8.61 -5.97 -16.39
CA VAL A 37 9.26 -7.05 -15.61
C VAL A 37 8.23 -8.02 -15.05
N ASN A 38 7.15 -7.52 -14.45
CA ASN A 38 6.10 -8.36 -13.88
C ASN A 38 5.33 -9.14 -14.96
N PHE A 39 5.02 -8.51 -16.10
CA PHE A 39 4.38 -9.17 -17.24
C PHE A 39 5.24 -10.33 -17.77
N VAL A 40 6.53 -10.08 -18.02
CA VAL A 40 7.47 -11.09 -18.50
C VAL A 40 7.65 -12.19 -17.45
N HIS A 41 7.85 -11.84 -16.18
CA HIS A 41 7.99 -12.80 -15.08
C HIS A 41 6.77 -13.72 -15.00
N THR A 42 5.57 -13.16 -15.00
CA THR A 42 4.32 -13.92 -14.87
C THR A 42 4.13 -14.92 -16.00
N ASN A 43 4.45 -14.54 -17.24
CA ASN A 43 4.31 -15.43 -18.38
C ASN A 43 5.41 -16.48 -18.45
N LEU A 44 6.67 -16.13 -18.19
CA LEU A 44 7.77 -17.10 -18.16
C LEU A 44 7.64 -18.10 -17.01
N ARG A 45 7.13 -17.68 -15.85
CA ARG A 45 6.89 -18.56 -14.70
C ARG A 45 5.80 -19.60 -14.98
N LYS A 46 4.99 -19.45 -16.03
CA LYS A 46 4.04 -20.51 -16.42
C LYS A 46 4.73 -21.68 -17.14
N ASN A 47 5.90 -21.45 -17.74
CA ASN A 47 6.55 -22.40 -18.64
C ASN A 47 7.30 -23.54 -17.95
N ASN A 48 7.48 -23.47 -16.63
CA ASN A 48 8.09 -24.56 -15.84
C ASN A 48 7.06 -25.40 -15.09
N ARG A 49 5.77 -25.24 -15.41
CA ARG A 49 4.68 -25.99 -14.77
C ARG A 49 4.51 -27.35 -15.46
N GLN A 50 4.23 -28.38 -14.66
CA GLN A 50 3.81 -29.68 -15.17
C GLN A 50 2.28 -29.70 -15.37
N PRO A 51 1.78 -30.27 -16.49
CA PRO A 51 0.35 -30.52 -16.68
C PRO A 51 -0.23 -31.39 -15.56
N TYR A 52 -1.52 -31.21 -15.29
CA TYR A 52 -2.29 -32.11 -14.45
C TYR A 52 -3.68 -32.28 -15.06
N ALA A 53 -4.20 -33.51 -14.98
CA ALA A 53 -5.51 -33.89 -15.49
C ALA A 53 -6.12 -34.95 -14.56
N VAL A 54 -7.44 -35.08 -14.59
CA VAL A 54 -8.14 -36.22 -13.99
C VAL A 54 -8.22 -37.33 -15.04
N SER A 55 -8.34 -38.60 -14.62
CA SER A 55 -8.56 -39.70 -15.56
C SER A 55 -9.85 -39.47 -16.35
N GLU A 56 -9.81 -39.73 -17.65
CA GLU A 56 -10.97 -39.53 -18.53
C GLU A 56 -12.11 -40.51 -18.23
N LEU A 57 -11.76 -41.69 -17.71
CA LEU A 57 -12.70 -42.73 -17.32
C LEU A 57 -13.31 -42.51 -15.91
N ALA A 58 -12.81 -41.52 -15.15
CA ALA A 58 -13.27 -41.28 -13.79
C ALA A 58 -14.76 -40.92 -13.75
N GLY A 59 -15.56 -41.70 -13.01
CA GLY A 59 -17.01 -41.52 -12.91
C GLY A 59 -17.78 -42.07 -14.13
N HIS A 60 -17.11 -42.70 -15.09
CA HIS A 60 -17.69 -43.31 -16.30
C HIS A 60 -17.53 -44.83 -16.39
N GLN A 61 -16.78 -45.44 -15.46
CA GLN A 61 -16.57 -46.90 -15.39
C GLN A 61 -17.79 -47.68 -14.90
N THR A 62 -18.90 -47.01 -14.56
CA THR A 62 -20.13 -47.63 -14.07
C THR A 62 -21.19 -47.63 -15.15
N SER A 63 -21.79 -48.79 -15.43
CA SER A 63 -23.01 -48.87 -16.24
C SER A 63 -24.22 -48.43 -15.41
N ALA A 64 -24.91 -47.38 -15.87
CA ALA A 64 -26.04 -46.79 -15.18
C ALA A 64 -27.02 -46.20 -16.19
N GLU A 65 -28.31 -46.25 -15.86
CA GLU A 65 -29.37 -45.81 -16.74
C GLU A 65 -30.41 -45.03 -15.93
N SER A 66 -31.05 -44.04 -16.54
CA SER A 66 -32.14 -43.33 -15.87
C SER A 66 -33.36 -44.23 -15.81
N TRP A 67 -34.04 -44.27 -14.67
CA TRP A 67 -35.30 -45.00 -14.54
C TRP A 67 -36.49 -44.26 -15.17
N GLY A 68 -36.26 -43.10 -15.77
CA GLY A 68 -37.32 -42.29 -16.38
C GLY A 68 -38.28 -41.71 -15.34
N THR A 69 -39.50 -41.43 -15.77
CA THR A 69 -40.62 -41.00 -14.92
C THR A 69 -41.38 -42.21 -14.38
N GLY A 70 -42.27 -42.01 -13.39
CA GLY A 70 -43.15 -43.07 -12.87
C GLY A 70 -42.64 -43.77 -11.60
N ARG A 71 -41.45 -43.40 -11.11
CA ARG A 71 -40.97 -43.74 -9.77
C ARG A 71 -40.76 -42.45 -8.98
N ALA A 72 -41.04 -42.44 -7.68
CA ALA A 72 -40.89 -41.28 -6.79
C ALA A 72 -39.41 -40.95 -6.49
N VAL A 73 -38.57 -40.89 -7.52
CA VAL A 73 -37.13 -40.62 -7.46
C VAL A 73 -36.71 -39.68 -8.59
N ALA A 74 -35.63 -38.92 -8.38
CA ALA A 74 -35.08 -38.05 -9.42
C ALA A 74 -34.61 -38.84 -10.66
N ARG A 75 -34.76 -38.24 -11.84
CA ARG A 75 -34.45 -38.78 -13.18
C ARG A 75 -32.95 -38.91 -13.52
N ILE A 76 -32.10 -38.99 -12.50
CA ILE A 76 -30.66 -39.19 -12.69
C ILE A 76 -30.35 -40.65 -13.06
N PRO A 77 -29.34 -40.94 -13.89
CA PRO A 77 -28.89 -42.31 -14.10
C PRO A 77 -28.52 -43.01 -12.80
N ARG A 78 -28.99 -44.24 -12.63
CA ARG A 78 -28.77 -45.08 -11.44
C ARG A 78 -28.08 -46.38 -11.82
N VAL A 79 -27.20 -46.86 -10.93
CA VAL A 79 -26.46 -48.12 -11.13
C VAL A 79 -27.44 -49.29 -11.16
N ARG A 80 -27.32 -50.15 -12.18
CA ARG A 80 -28.15 -51.35 -12.37
C ARG A 80 -27.73 -52.47 -11.40
N GLY A 81 -28.57 -53.50 -11.27
CA GLY A 81 -28.32 -54.66 -10.40
C GLY A 81 -28.97 -54.53 -9.01
N GLY A 82 -28.61 -55.44 -8.10
CA GLY A 82 -29.14 -55.54 -6.73
C GLY A 82 -28.14 -56.19 -5.76
N GLY A 83 -28.51 -56.32 -4.49
CA GLY A 83 -27.72 -57.04 -3.48
C GLY A 83 -26.49 -56.31 -2.92
N THR A 84 -26.25 -55.05 -3.29
CA THR A 84 -25.13 -54.26 -2.74
C THR A 84 -25.58 -52.85 -2.36
N HIS A 85 -24.81 -52.16 -1.53
CA HIS A 85 -25.09 -50.76 -1.21
C HIS A 85 -25.02 -49.82 -2.42
N ARG A 86 -24.39 -50.23 -3.54
CA ARG A 86 -24.19 -49.38 -4.71
C ARG A 86 -25.37 -49.44 -5.69
N SER A 87 -26.14 -50.53 -5.72
CA SER A 87 -27.30 -50.67 -6.62
C SER A 87 -28.36 -49.60 -6.35
N GLY A 88 -28.93 -49.01 -7.42
CA GLY A 88 -29.96 -47.98 -7.33
C GLY A 88 -29.47 -46.56 -6.95
N GLN A 89 -28.17 -46.37 -6.65
CA GLN A 89 -27.60 -45.05 -6.39
C GLN A 89 -27.34 -44.25 -7.67
N GLY A 90 -27.37 -42.92 -7.58
CA GLY A 90 -27.04 -42.02 -8.69
C GLY A 90 -25.60 -42.15 -9.20
N ALA A 91 -25.41 -41.97 -10.51
CA ALA A 91 -24.14 -42.07 -11.22
C ALA A 91 -24.01 -40.97 -12.30
N PHE A 92 -22.81 -40.88 -12.91
CA PHE A 92 -22.39 -39.92 -13.95
C PHE A 92 -22.41 -38.43 -13.59
N GLY A 93 -23.46 -37.92 -12.96
CA GLY A 93 -23.62 -36.49 -12.68
C GLY A 93 -22.55 -35.91 -11.74
N ASN A 94 -22.23 -34.63 -11.90
CA ASN A 94 -21.29 -33.90 -11.04
C ASN A 94 -21.83 -33.63 -9.63
N MET A 95 -23.15 -33.67 -9.45
CA MET A 95 -23.80 -33.64 -8.15
C MET A 95 -23.88 -35.01 -7.47
N CYS A 96 -23.57 -36.10 -8.19
CA CYS A 96 -23.62 -37.45 -7.65
C CYS A 96 -22.30 -37.81 -6.94
N ARG A 97 -22.39 -38.41 -5.75
CA ARG A 97 -21.24 -38.98 -5.05
C ARG A 97 -20.62 -40.10 -5.91
N GLY A 98 -19.31 -39.99 -6.19
CA GLY A 98 -18.59 -40.94 -7.05
C GLY A 98 -18.87 -40.78 -8.55
N GLY A 99 -19.60 -39.75 -8.97
CA GLY A 99 -19.77 -39.37 -10.38
C GLY A 99 -18.58 -38.61 -10.95
N ARG A 100 -18.67 -38.21 -12.22
CA ARG A 100 -17.61 -37.41 -12.88
C ARG A 100 -17.68 -35.96 -12.40
N MET A 101 -16.56 -35.24 -12.39
CA MET A 101 -16.60 -33.79 -12.12
C MET A 101 -17.08 -32.99 -13.34
N PHE A 102 -17.61 -31.79 -13.09
CA PHE A 102 -17.91 -30.84 -14.15
C PHE A 102 -16.62 -30.33 -14.82
N ALA A 103 -16.64 -30.24 -16.16
CA ALA A 103 -15.52 -29.80 -16.99
C ALA A 103 -14.17 -30.41 -16.58
N PRO A 104 -13.98 -31.75 -16.72
CA PRO A 104 -12.76 -32.44 -16.33
C PRO A 104 -11.50 -31.76 -16.89
N THR A 105 -10.50 -31.56 -16.05
CA THR A 105 -9.25 -30.91 -16.47
C THR A 105 -8.54 -31.75 -17.52
N LYS A 106 -8.27 -31.15 -18.68
CA LYS A 106 -7.59 -31.80 -19.81
C LYS A 106 -6.10 -31.50 -19.85
N THR A 107 -5.34 -32.47 -20.36
CA THR A 107 -3.88 -32.37 -20.51
C THR A 107 -3.48 -31.26 -21.48
N TRP A 108 -4.25 -31.05 -22.55
CA TRP A 108 -4.02 -30.04 -23.60
C TRP A 108 -4.44 -28.61 -23.25
N ARG A 109 -4.68 -28.30 -21.97
CA ARG A 109 -4.81 -26.90 -21.53
C ARG A 109 -3.58 -26.12 -22.00
N ARG A 110 -3.76 -24.89 -22.50
CA ARG A 110 -2.62 -24.04 -22.88
C ARG A 110 -1.84 -23.63 -21.62
N TRP A 111 -0.83 -24.41 -21.23
CA TRP A 111 0.01 -24.16 -20.04
C TRP A 111 1.06 -23.09 -20.29
N HIS A 112 1.74 -23.21 -21.43
CA HIS A 112 2.89 -22.38 -21.80
C HIS A 112 2.45 -21.02 -22.38
N ARG A 113 3.27 -19.99 -22.16
CA ARG A 113 3.12 -18.65 -22.71
C ARG A 113 4.43 -18.20 -23.35
N ARG A 114 4.36 -17.87 -24.64
CA ARG A 114 5.45 -17.22 -25.35
C ARG A 114 5.49 -15.73 -24.99
N VAL A 115 6.69 -15.16 -24.99
CA VAL A 115 6.94 -13.73 -24.77
C VAL A 115 7.95 -13.30 -25.81
N ASN A 116 7.83 -12.08 -26.33
CA ASN A 116 8.73 -11.56 -27.34
C ASN A 116 10.16 -11.46 -26.80
N THR A 117 11.15 -11.77 -27.63
CA THR A 117 12.57 -11.74 -27.24
C THR A 117 13.00 -10.33 -26.81
N THR A 118 12.52 -9.29 -27.50
CA THR A 118 12.75 -7.88 -27.14
C THR A 118 12.20 -7.55 -25.75
N GLN A 119 10.98 -7.96 -25.43
CA GLN A 119 10.40 -7.77 -24.08
C GLN A 119 11.17 -8.53 -22.99
N LYS A 120 11.63 -9.76 -23.28
CA LYS A 120 12.47 -10.52 -22.34
C LYS A 120 13.78 -9.78 -22.06
N ARG A 121 14.46 -9.29 -23.11
CA ARG A 121 15.71 -8.52 -22.99
C ARG A 121 15.48 -7.21 -22.23
N TYR A 122 14.39 -6.48 -22.53
CA TYR A 122 13.99 -5.29 -21.80
C TYR A 122 13.82 -5.57 -20.29
N ALA A 123 13.11 -6.65 -19.94
CA ALA A 123 12.91 -7.03 -18.54
C ALA A 123 14.22 -7.34 -17.82
N ILE A 124 15.20 -7.94 -18.51
CA ILE A 124 16.54 -8.15 -17.95
C ILE A 124 17.24 -6.81 -17.71
N CYS A 125 17.30 -5.93 -18.72
CA CYS A 125 17.92 -4.60 -18.57
C CYS A 125 17.29 -3.80 -17.43
N SER A 126 15.97 -3.78 -17.34
CA SER A 126 15.25 -3.12 -16.25
C SER A 126 15.53 -3.74 -14.88
N ALA A 127 15.72 -5.06 -14.79
CA ALA A 127 16.04 -5.72 -13.53
C ALA A 127 17.49 -5.42 -13.09
N LEU A 128 18.43 -5.36 -14.04
CA LEU A 128 19.83 -5.01 -13.80
C LEU A 128 19.97 -3.55 -13.35
N ALA A 129 19.37 -2.61 -14.08
CA ALA A 129 19.35 -1.20 -13.70
C ALA A 129 18.78 -0.98 -12.29
N ALA A 130 17.70 -1.69 -11.96
CA ALA A 130 17.13 -1.62 -10.63
C ALA A 130 18.02 -2.23 -9.53
N SER A 131 18.91 -3.17 -9.84
CA SER A 131 19.85 -3.74 -8.87
C SER A 131 21.02 -2.82 -8.53
N ALA A 132 21.28 -1.79 -9.34
CA ALA A 132 22.29 -0.77 -9.06
C ALA A 132 21.79 0.35 -8.13
N LEU A 133 20.48 0.39 -7.80
CA LEU A 133 19.91 1.44 -6.97
C LEU A 133 19.72 0.95 -5.52
N PRO A 134 20.44 1.53 -4.54
CA PRO A 134 20.34 1.12 -3.15
C PRO A 134 18.91 1.11 -2.62
N ALA A 135 18.14 2.18 -2.89
CA ALA A 135 16.75 2.29 -2.43
C ALA A 135 15.85 1.14 -2.90
N LEU A 136 15.99 0.69 -4.16
CA LEU A 136 15.20 -0.42 -4.68
C LEU A 136 15.64 -1.76 -4.06
N VAL A 137 16.94 -1.96 -3.88
CA VAL A 137 17.49 -3.18 -3.27
C VAL A 137 17.11 -3.29 -1.78
N MET A 138 17.14 -2.18 -1.05
CA MET A 138 16.67 -2.10 0.34
C MET A 138 15.16 -2.34 0.44
N SER A 139 14.36 -1.74 -0.45
CA SER A 139 12.88 -1.91 -0.46
C SER A 139 12.46 -3.36 -0.70
N LYS A 140 13.26 -4.13 -1.44
CA LYS A 140 13.08 -5.58 -1.60
C LYS A 140 13.28 -6.33 -0.29
N GLY A 141 14.06 -5.75 0.63
CA GLY A 141 14.34 -6.24 1.98
C GLY A 141 15.69 -6.96 2.12
N HIS A 142 16.64 -6.72 1.23
CA HIS A 142 18.03 -7.18 1.41
C HIS A 142 18.74 -6.36 2.50
N ARG A 143 19.67 -6.97 3.23
CA ARG A 143 20.53 -6.29 4.21
C ARG A 143 21.81 -5.84 3.54
N ILE A 144 21.89 -4.57 3.17
CA ILE A 144 22.99 -3.96 2.42
C ILE A 144 23.53 -2.70 3.11
N GLU A 145 23.21 -2.50 4.38
CA GLU A 145 23.57 -1.30 5.15
C GLU A 145 25.09 -1.16 5.36
N GLU A 146 25.80 -2.28 5.44
CA GLU A 146 27.27 -2.34 5.62
C GLU A 146 28.02 -2.64 4.30
N VAL A 147 27.30 -2.86 3.19
CA VAL A 147 27.93 -3.19 1.90
C VAL A 147 28.59 -1.92 1.36
N PRO A 148 29.88 -1.98 0.95
CA PRO A 148 30.64 -0.76 0.66
C PRO A 148 30.19 -0.04 -0.61
N GLU A 149 29.74 -0.78 -1.63
CA GLU A 149 29.35 -0.21 -2.92
C GLU A 149 28.26 -1.04 -3.62
N LEU A 150 27.43 -0.36 -4.40
CA LEU A 150 26.43 -0.96 -5.30
C LEU A 150 26.53 -0.30 -6.68
N PRO A 151 26.70 -1.07 -7.77
CA PRO A 151 26.91 -2.53 -7.84
C PRO A 151 28.18 -3.02 -7.13
N LEU A 152 28.10 -4.19 -6.49
CA LEU A 152 29.26 -4.82 -5.84
C LEU A 152 30.01 -5.71 -6.84
N VAL A 153 31.27 -5.36 -7.14
CA VAL A 153 32.15 -6.07 -8.07
C VAL A 153 33.35 -6.65 -7.33
N VAL A 154 33.66 -7.91 -7.55
CA VAL A 154 34.78 -8.63 -6.94
C VAL A 154 35.72 -9.19 -8.00
N GLU A 155 36.97 -9.45 -7.62
CA GLU A 155 37.97 -10.03 -8.53
C GLU A 155 37.59 -11.43 -9.03
N ASP A 156 38.10 -11.78 -10.22
CA ASP A 156 37.85 -13.06 -10.88
C ASP A 156 38.42 -14.28 -10.12
N LYS A 157 39.30 -14.06 -9.15
CA LYS A 157 39.79 -15.12 -8.24
C LYS A 157 38.63 -15.86 -7.56
N VAL A 158 37.52 -15.18 -7.30
CA VAL A 158 36.30 -15.78 -6.72
C VAL A 158 35.70 -16.89 -7.61
N GLU A 159 35.92 -16.84 -8.93
CA GLU A 159 35.45 -17.89 -9.86
C GLU A 159 36.16 -19.23 -9.66
N SER A 160 37.39 -19.20 -9.11
CA SER A 160 38.24 -20.36 -8.89
C SER A 160 38.06 -21.03 -7.51
N TYR A 161 37.19 -20.50 -6.65
CA TYR A 161 36.97 -21.04 -5.31
C TYR A 161 36.46 -22.47 -5.36
N LYS A 162 37.05 -23.34 -4.54
CA LYS A 162 36.67 -24.77 -4.47
C LYS A 162 35.94 -25.12 -3.17
N LYS A 163 36.19 -24.38 -2.08
CA LYS A 163 35.65 -24.70 -0.75
C LYS A 163 34.61 -23.70 -0.29
N THR A 164 33.53 -24.21 0.32
CA THR A 164 32.46 -23.37 0.90
C THR A 164 32.97 -22.47 2.03
N LYS A 165 34.02 -22.87 2.75
CA LYS A 165 34.62 -22.08 3.84
C LYS A 165 35.15 -20.73 3.32
N GLU A 166 35.83 -20.74 2.17
CA GLU A 166 36.34 -19.54 1.50
C GLU A 166 35.19 -18.66 1.01
N ALA A 167 34.16 -19.25 0.40
CA ALA A 167 32.95 -18.55 -0.03
C ALA A 167 32.22 -17.84 1.14
N VAL A 168 32.10 -18.50 2.29
CA VAL A 168 31.52 -17.89 3.50
C VAL A 168 32.41 -16.76 4.03
N LEU A 169 33.73 -16.93 4.02
CA LEU A 169 34.68 -15.91 4.45
C LEU A 169 34.57 -14.65 3.58
N LEU A 170 34.50 -14.81 2.26
CA LEU A 170 34.29 -13.72 1.31
C LEU A 170 33.01 -12.93 1.63
N LEU A 171 31.88 -13.62 1.82
CA LEU A 171 30.60 -12.95 2.12
C LEU A 171 30.62 -12.20 3.46
N LYS A 172 31.41 -12.65 4.44
CA LYS A 172 31.63 -11.93 5.69
C LYS A 172 32.48 -10.68 5.47
N LYS A 173 33.55 -10.77 4.67
CA LYS A 173 34.44 -9.65 4.34
C LYS A 173 33.71 -8.56 3.55
N LEU A 174 32.91 -8.95 2.56
CA LEU A 174 32.06 -8.07 1.76
C LEU A 174 30.81 -7.55 2.49
N LYS A 175 30.64 -7.88 3.79
CA LYS A 175 29.49 -7.49 4.62
C LYS A 175 28.12 -7.96 4.11
N ALA A 176 28.09 -8.90 3.18
CA ALA A 176 26.87 -9.51 2.63
C ALA A 176 26.29 -10.63 3.52
N TRP A 177 27.02 -11.05 4.56
CA TRP A 177 26.61 -12.16 5.43
C TRP A 177 25.33 -11.89 6.24
N ASN A 178 25.02 -10.62 6.54
CA ASN A 178 23.78 -10.24 7.24
C ASN A 178 22.53 -10.62 6.42
N ASP A 179 22.59 -10.57 5.08
CA ASP A 179 21.50 -11.02 4.22
C ASP A 179 21.34 -12.56 4.26
N ILE A 180 22.45 -13.30 4.37
CA ILE A 180 22.44 -14.76 4.56
C ILE A 180 21.88 -15.15 5.92
N LYS A 181 22.28 -14.46 7.01
CA LYS A 181 21.69 -14.66 8.35
C LYS A 181 20.16 -14.45 8.32
N LYS A 182 19.68 -13.45 7.58
CA LYS A 182 18.24 -13.22 7.38
C LYS A 182 17.57 -14.37 6.61
N VAL A 183 18.26 -15.02 5.67
CA VAL A 183 17.76 -16.25 5.03
C VAL A 183 17.61 -17.37 6.05
N TYR A 184 18.64 -17.64 6.87
CA TYR A 184 18.57 -18.65 7.93
C TYR A 184 17.40 -18.41 8.88
N ALA A 185 17.25 -17.18 9.39
CA ALA A 185 16.14 -16.81 10.29
C ALA A 185 14.75 -16.94 9.64
N SER A 186 14.66 -16.87 8.31
CA SER A 186 13.39 -16.98 7.57
C SER A 186 12.97 -18.42 7.25
N GLN A 187 13.82 -19.41 7.54
CA GLN A 187 13.53 -20.81 7.26
C GLN A 187 12.37 -21.29 8.13
N ARG A 188 11.26 -21.64 7.48
CA ARG A 188 10.05 -22.11 8.18
C ARG A 188 9.29 -23.15 7.36
N MET A 189 8.35 -23.82 8.02
CA MET A 189 7.47 -24.79 7.38
C MET A 189 6.44 -24.09 6.49
N ARG A 190 6.13 -24.67 5.34
CA ARG A 190 5.09 -24.17 4.45
C ARG A 190 3.71 -24.41 5.04
N ALA A 191 2.86 -23.39 5.05
CA ALA A 191 1.46 -23.53 5.42
C ALA A 191 0.66 -24.33 4.37
N GLY A 192 -0.33 -25.10 4.82
CA GLY A 192 -1.26 -25.84 3.96
C GLY A 192 -0.73 -27.14 3.33
N LYS A 193 -1.42 -27.60 2.28
CA LYS A 193 -1.23 -28.91 1.63
C LYS A 193 0.08 -29.07 0.84
N GLY A 194 0.85 -28.00 0.67
CA GLY A 194 2.15 -28.06 -0.02
C GLY A 194 3.17 -28.97 0.67
N LYS A 195 3.02 -29.19 1.98
CA LYS A 195 3.87 -30.12 2.76
C LYS A 195 3.79 -31.56 2.25
N MET A 196 2.61 -32.00 1.78
CA MET A 196 2.37 -33.33 1.21
C MET A 196 2.83 -33.45 -0.26
N ARG A 197 3.26 -32.35 -0.90
CA ARG A 197 3.61 -32.30 -2.33
C ARG A 197 5.07 -31.90 -2.54
N ASN A 198 5.97 -32.46 -1.74
CA ASN A 198 7.43 -32.25 -1.79
C ASN A 198 7.87 -30.77 -1.69
N ARG A 199 7.07 -29.92 -1.03
CA ARG A 199 7.34 -28.48 -0.85
C ARG A 199 7.25 -28.06 0.62
N ARG A 200 7.83 -28.89 1.51
CA ARG A 200 7.66 -28.80 2.97
C ARG A 200 8.25 -27.52 3.59
N ARG A 201 9.43 -27.08 3.15
CA ARG A 201 10.14 -25.91 3.69
C ARG A 201 10.05 -24.70 2.75
N ILE A 202 10.10 -23.50 3.33
CA ILE A 202 10.24 -22.22 2.63
C ILE A 202 11.34 -21.38 3.27
N GLN A 203 11.98 -20.56 2.46
CA GLN A 203 13.02 -19.63 2.89
C GLN A 203 13.07 -18.41 1.97
N ARG A 204 13.65 -17.31 2.45
CA ARG A 204 13.90 -16.09 1.68
C ARG A 204 14.96 -16.33 0.59
N ARG A 205 14.94 -15.51 -0.47
CA ARG A 205 16.03 -15.45 -1.45
C ARG A 205 17.07 -14.44 -0.97
N GLY A 206 18.33 -14.85 -0.96
CA GLY A 206 19.48 -14.01 -0.63
C GLY A 206 20.13 -13.42 -1.90
N PRO A 207 21.44 -13.09 -1.84
CA PRO A 207 22.15 -12.47 -2.95
C PRO A 207 22.22 -13.39 -4.17
N CYS A 208 22.37 -12.77 -5.33
CA CYS A 208 22.67 -13.45 -6.58
C CYS A 208 24.14 -13.22 -6.94
N ILE A 209 24.91 -14.29 -7.12
CA ILE A 209 26.29 -14.20 -7.59
C ILE A 209 26.29 -14.42 -9.10
N ILE A 210 26.83 -13.45 -9.83
CA ILE A 210 26.88 -13.44 -11.29
C ILE A 210 28.34 -13.56 -11.72
N TYR A 211 28.64 -14.63 -12.44
CA TYR A 211 29.99 -15.00 -12.87
C TYR A 211 30.04 -15.18 -14.39
N ASN A 212 31.24 -15.17 -14.95
CA ASN A 212 31.48 -15.42 -16.37
C ASN A 212 31.74 -16.90 -16.63
N GLU A 213 32.74 -17.47 -15.97
CA GLU A 213 33.16 -18.87 -16.13
C GLU A 213 33.04 -19.67 -14.82
N ASP A 214 32.79 -20.98 -14.94
CA ASP A 214 32.69 -21.86 -13.77
C ASP A 214 33.98 -22.68 -13.59
N ASN A 215 34.89 -22.14 -12.77
CA ASN A 215 36.14 -22.81 -12.39
C ASN A 215 36.08 -23.43 -10.98
N GLY A 216 34.86 -23.67 -10.46
CA GLY A 216 34.63 -24.19 -9.11
C GLY A 216 33.60 -23.39 -8.31
N ILE A 217 33.33 -22.14 -8.72
CA ILE A 217 32.41 -21.22 -8.04
C ILE A 217 31.04 -21.83 -7.76
N ILE A 218 30.49 -22.65 -8.68
CA ILE A 218 29.20 -23.29 -8.42
C ILE A 218 29.29 -24.24 -7.23
N LYS A 219 30.34 -25.06 -7.16
CA LYS A 219 30.55 -26.02 -6.06
C LYS A 219 30.79 -25.30 -4.73
N ALA A 220 31.54 -24.20 -4.74
CA ALA A 220 31.81 -23.42 -3.53
C ALA A 220 30.57 -22.73 -2.95
N PHE A 221 29.67 -22.18 -3.78
CA PHE A 221 28.53 -21.39 -3.30
C PHE A 221 27.20 -22.15 -3.20
N ARG A 222 27.01 -23.29 -3.92
CA ARG A 222 25.71 -23.98 -4.01
C ARG A 222 25.11 -24.43 -2.67
N ASN A 223 25.96 -24.68 -1.66
CA ASN A 223 25.51 -25.20 -0.37
C ASN A 223 25.04 -24.09 0.60
N ILE A 224 25.32 -22.82 0.30
CA ILE A 224 24.92 -21.71 1.17
C ILE A 224 23.45 -21.37 0.88
N PRO A 225 22.55 -21.39 1.88
CA PRO A 225 21.12 -21.20 1.64
C PRO A 225 20.82 -19.78 1.16
N GLY A 226 19.90 -19.68 0.20
CA GLY A 226 19.41 -18.41 -0.34
C GLY A 226 20.25 -17.83 -1.47
N ILE A 227 21.49 -18.29 -1.66
CA ILE A 227 22.33 -17.87 -2.79
C ILE A 227 21.75 -18.39 -4.10
N THR A 228 21.88 -17.58 -5.14
CA THR A 228 21.59 -18.03 -6.51
C THR A 228 22.77 -17.70 -7.39
N LEU A 229 23.18 -18.68 -8.18
CA LEU A 229 24.25 -18.55 -9.15
C LEU A 229 23.65 -18.31 -10.54
N LEU A 230 24.22 -17.35 -11.26
CA LEU A 230 23.85 -16.99 -12.62
C LEU A 230 25.10 -16.78 -13.47
N ASN A 231 25.14 -17.39 -14.64
CA ASN A 231 26.13 -17.04 -15.65
C ASN A 231 25.68 -15.76 -16.37
N VAL A 232 26.60 -14.81 -16.58
CA VAL A 232 26.34 -13.53 -17.25
C VAL A 232 25.77 -13.68 -18.67
N SER A 233 26.18 -14.72 -19.40
CA SER A 233 25.70 -14.98 -20.76
C SER A 233 24.26 -15.55 -20.77
N LYS A 234 23.82 -16.14 -19.66
CA LYS A 234 22.53 -16.83 -19.51
C LYS A 234 21.71 -16.25 -18.34
N LEU A 235 21.55 -14.93 -18.33
CA LEU A 235 20.73 -14.24 -17.32
C LEU A 235 19.25 -14.65 -17.39
N ASN A 236 18.61 -14.73 -16.22
CA ASN A 236 17.23 -15.20 -16.10
C ASN A 236 16.39 -14.25 -15.24
N VAL A 237 15.32 -13.70 -15.82
CA VAL A 237 14.36 -12.79 -15.15
C VAL A 237 13.73 -13.43 -13.91
N LEU A 238 13.47 -14.74 -13.92
CA LEU A 238 12.87 -15.44 -12.78
C LEU A 238 13.79 -15.44 -11.54
N LYS A 239 15.11 -15.35 -11.78
CA LYS A 239 16.15 -15.31 -10.73
C LYS A 239 16.56 -13.86 -10.40
N LEU A 240 16.63 -12.95 -11.38
CA LEU A 240 16.97 -11.54 -11.16
C LEU A 240 15.84 -10.75 -10.51
N ALA A 241 14.58 -11.04 -10.85
CA ALA A 241 13.39 -10.41 -10.26
C ALA A 241 12.46 -11.47 -9.63
N PRO A 242 12.84 -12.10 -8.49
CA PRO A 242 12.01 -13.12 -7.86
C PRO A 242 10.64 -12.56 -7.47
N GLY A 243 9.57 -13.22 -7.90
CA GLY A 243 8.19 -12.80 -7.63
C GLY A 243 7.71 -11.62 -8.48
N GLY A 244 8.45 -11.20 -9.52
CA GLY A 244 8.07 -10.09 -10.39
C GLY A 244 8.45 -8.71 -9.87
N HIS A 245 9.01 -8.61 -8.67
CA HIS A 245 9.55 -7.34 -8.15
C HIS A 245 11.06 -7.22 -8.43
N VAL A 246 11.47 -6.05 -8.91
CA VAL A 246 12.86 -5.68 -9.22
C VAL A 246 13.71 -5.43 -7.96
N GLY A 247 15.01 -5.16 -8.12
CA GLY A 247 15.90 -4.78 -7.01
C GLY A 247 16.40 -5.96 -6.18
N ARG A 248 16.81 -7.06 -6.80
CA ARG A 248 17.54 -8.13 -6.08
C ARG A 248 18.99 -7.73 -5.90
N PHE A 249 19.56 -7.97 -4.72
CA PHE A 249 20.98 -7.76 -4.48
C PHE A 249 21.83 -8.73 -5.31
N CYS A 250 22.75 -8.19 -6.12
CA CYS A 250 23.62 -8.94 -7.03
C CYS A 250 25.09 -8.62 -6.73
N ILE A 251 25.92 -9.66 -6.72
CA ILE A 251 27.38 -9.60 -6.58
C ILE A 251 27.96 -10.07 -7.91
N TRP A 252 28.87 -9.28 -8.48
CA TRP A 252 29.43 -9.52 -9.81
C TRP A 252 30.91 -9.85 -9.72
N THR A 253 31.40 -10.76 -10.56
CA THR A 253 32.84 -10.85 -10.84
C THR A 253 33.25 -9.79 -11.86
N GLU A 254 34.53 -9.41 -11.86
CA GLU A 254 35.08 -8.36 -12.72
C GLU A 254 34.82 -8.68 -14.21
N SER A 255 35.18 -9.89 -14.64
CA SER A 255 34.96 -10.37 -16.01
C SER A 255 33.48 -10.38 -16.39
N ALA A 256 32.59 -10.83 -15.49
CA ALA A 256 31.15 -10.79 -15.72
C ALA A 256 30.63 -9.35 -15.86
N PHE A 257 31.17 -8.42 -15.09
CA PHE A 257 30.76 -7.03 -15.12
C PHE A 257 31.17 -6.34 -16.42
N ARG A 258 32.41 -6.54 -16.88
CA ARG A 258 32.92 -6.02 -18.16
C ARG A 258 32.15 -6.58 -19.36
N LYS A 259 31.82 -7.87 -19.33
CA LYS A 259 31.08 -8.56 -20.41
C LYS A 259 29.66 -8.04 -20.64
N LEU A 260 29.09 -7.26 -19.72
CA LEU A 260 27.77 -6.67 -19.90
C LEU A 260 27.71 -5.67 -21.06
N ASP A 261 28.78 -4.89 -21.28
CA ASP A 261 28.82 -3.93 -22.38
C ASP A 261 28.90 -4.64 -23.75
N GLU A 262 29.55 -5.79 -23.84
CA GLU A 262 29.51 -6.65 -25.04
C GLU A 262 28.13 -7.29 -25.24
N LEU A 263 27.51 -7.77 -24.16
CA LEU A 263 26.22 -8.47 -24.20
C LEU A 263 25.03 -7.56 -24.51
N TYR A 264 25.08 -6.29 -24.13
CA TYR A 264 23.94 -5.37 -24.26
C TYR A 264 24.25 -4.10 -25.05
N GLY A 265 25.54 -3.77 -25.23
CA GLY A 265 25.96 -2.54 -25.90
C GLY A 265 25.76 -1.29 -25.05
N THR A 266 26.08 -0.16 -25.66
CA THR A 266 25.69 1.18 -25.21
C THR A 266 24.65 1.74 -26.18
N TRP A 267 24.00 2.88 -25.88
CA TRP A 267 23.09 3.48 -26.86
C TRP A 267 23.77 3.89 -28.17
N ARG A 268 25.09 4.16 -28.13
CA ARG A 268 25.89 4.53 -29.31
C ARG A 268 26.42 3.31 -30.08
N LYS A 269 26.70 2.21 -29.37
CA LYS A 269 27.29 0.98 -29.95
C LYS A 269 26.40 -0.21 -29.63
N ALA A 270 25.85 -0.84 -30.66
CA ALA A 270 25.01 -2.04 -30.52
C ALA A 270 25.75 -3.20 -29.83
N ALA A 271 24.99 -4.19 -29.33
CA ALA A 271 25.56 -5.36 -28.69
C ALA A 271 26.37 -6.21 -29.69
N SER A 272 27.56 -6.68 -29.29
CA SER A 272 28.38 -7.57 -30.11
C SER A 272 27.87 -9.01 -30.06
N LEU A 273 27.45 -9.47 -28.88
CA LEU A 273 27.04 -10.87 -28.65
C LEU A 273 25.55 -11.12 -28.92
N LYS A 274 24.80 -10.10 -29.35
CA LYS A 274 23.38 -10.22 -29.70
C LYS A 274 23.10 -9.49 -31.00
N SER A 275 22.84 -10.27 -32.05
CA SER A 275 22.40 -9.72 -33.33
C SER A 275 21.14 -8.86 -33.17
N ASN A 276 21.13 -7.74 -33.89
CA ASN A 276 20.02 -6.79 -33.98
C ASN A 276 19.46 -6.36 -32.62
N TYR A 277 20.34 -6.08 -31.66
CA TYR A 277 19.96 -5.59 -30.34
C TYR A 277 20.70 -4.32 -29.94
N ASN A 278 19.94 -3.35 -29.47
CA ASN A 278 20.44 -2.15 -28.81
C ASN A 278 19.62 -1.90 -27.52
N LEU A 279 20.15 -1.06 -26.62
CA LEU A 279 19.49 -0.71 -25.37
C LEU A 279 18.16 0.02 -25.60
N PRO A 280 17.15 -0.18 -24.73
CA PRO A 280 15.90 0.54 -24.82
C PRO A 280 16.10 2.04 -24.55
N MET A 281 15.38 2.87 -25.31
CA MET A 281 15.40 4.33 -25.16
C MET A 281 14.60 4.81 -23.96
N HIS A 282 15.06 5.90 -23.36
CA HIS A 282 14.34 6.59 -22.29
C HIS A 282 13.19 7.43 -22.86
N LYS A 283 12.01 7.33 -22.27
CA LYS A 283 10.90 8.26 -22.57
C LYS A 283 11.12 9.64 -21.95
N MET A 284 11.82 9.70 -20.81
CA MET A 284 12.13 10.91 -20.07
C MET A 284 13.58 10.82 -19.60
N LEU A 285 14.42 11.78 -20.01
CA LEU A 285 15.85 11.78 -19.67
C LEU A 285 16.08 12.19 -18.21
N ASN A 286 15.51 13.32 -17.80
CA ASN A 286 15.54 13.78 -16.41
C ASN A 286 14.26 13.35 -15.69
N THR A 287 14.37 12.39 -14.77
CA THR A 287 13.24 11.87 -13.99
C THR A 287 13.02 12.61 -12.67
N ASP A 288 13.83 13.64 -12.36
CA ASP A 288 13.66 14.45 -11.16
C ASP A 288 12.62 15.55 -11.41
N LEU A 289 11.35 15.20 -11.18
CA LEU A 289 10.24 16.13 -11.30
C LEU A 289 10.34 17.29 -10.31
N SER A 290 10.91 17.10 -9.12
CA SER A 290 11.06 18.19 -8.15
C SER A 290 12.00 19.26 -8.68
N ARG A 291 13.13 18.86 -9.27
CA ARG A 291 14.07 19.78 -9.90
C ARG A 291 13.46 20.48 -11.12
N ILE A 292 12.75 19.73 -11.98
CA ILE A 292 12.08 20.31 -13.16
C ILE A 292 11.03 21.33 -12.71
N LEU A 293 10.12 20.96 -11.81
CA LEU A 293 9.04 21.84 -11.37
C LEU A 293 9.55 23.10 -10.68
N LYS A 294 10.70 23.06 -10.02
CA LYS A 294 11.32 24.21 -9.34
C LYS A 294 12.28 25.00 -10.22
N SER A 295 12.43 24.65 -11.50
CA SER A 295 13.34 25.37 -12.38
C SER A 295 12.84 26.79 -12.66
N PRO A 296 13.74 27.78 -12.78
CA PRO A 296 13.34 29.18 -12.94
C PRO A 296 12.56 29.41 -14.24
N GLU A 297 12.83 28.65 -15.30
CA GLU A 297 12.13 28.73 -16.58
C GLU A 297 10.65 28.35 -16.42
N ILE A 298 10.35 27.29 -15.66
CA ILE A 298 8.97 26.89 -15.36
C ILE A 298 8.34 27.88 -14.39
N GLN A 299 9.02 28.21 -13.30
CA GLN A 299 8.45 29.10 -12.26
C GLN A 299 8.10 30.49 -12.81
N ARG A 300 8.87 31.02 -13.77
CA ARG A 300 8.60 32.31 -14.43
C ARG A 300 7.28 32.31 -15.21
N ALA A 301 6.87 31.18 -15.78
CA ALA A 301 5.66 31.05 -16.57
C ALA A 301 4.41 30.68 -15.74
N LEU A 302 4.58 30.35 -14.44
CA LEU A 302 3.47 29.90 -13.60
C LEU A 302 2.70 31.07 -12.96
N ARG A 303 1.38 30.95 -12.94
CA ARG A 303 0.50 31.82 -12.15
C ARG A 303 0.66 31.57 -10.64
N ALA A 304 0.31 32.57 -9.83
CA ALA A 304 0.27 32.44 -8.37
C ALA A 304 -0.64 31.27 -7.91
N PRO A 305 -0.18 30.42 -6.98
CA PRO A 305 -0.98 29.31 -6.46
C PRO A 305 -2.24 29.77 -5.72
N ARG A 306 -3.41 29.27 -6.11
CA ARG A 306 -4.68 29.51 -5.39
C ARG A 306 -4.89 28.44 -4.32
N LYS A 307 -4.31 28.63 -3.13
CA LYS A 307 -4.38 27.65 -2.02
C LYS A 307 -5.61 27.82 -1.10
N LYS A 308 -6.46 28.82 -1.37
CA LYS A 308 -7.65 29.10 -0.54
C LYS A 308 -8.77 28.09 -0.86
N ILE A 309 -9.09 27.24 0.11
CA ILE A 309 -10.20 26.28 0.01
C ILE A 309 -11.50 26.98 0.39
N HIS A 310 -12.37 27.22 -0.59
CA HIS A 310 -13.71 27.76 -0.35
C HIS A 310 -14.66 26.60 -0.03
N ARG A 311 -14.99 26.45 1.27
CA ARG A 311 -15.99 25.46 1.70
C ARG A 311 -17.39 26.03 1.58
N ARG A 312 -18.37 25.14 1.45
CA ARG A 312 -19.79 25.51 1.49
C ARG A 312 -20.08 26.27 2.78
N VAL A 313 -20.50 27.52 2.64
CA VAL A 313 -20.99 28.31 3.77
C VAL A 313 -22.42 27.86 4.05
N LEU A 314 -22.70 27.41 5.27
CA LEU A 314 -24.07 27.08 5.68
C LEU A 314 -24.92 28.36 5.61
N LYS A 315 -25.95 28.36 4.76
CA LYS A 315 -26.91 29.46 4.67
C LYS A 315 -27.72 29.52 5.95
N LYS A 316 -27.36 30.44 6.84
CA LYS A 316 -28.13 30.74 8.04
C LYS A 316 -29.31 31.63 7.67
N ASN A 317 -30.49 31.37 8.22
CA ASN A 317 -31.68 32.18 7.96
C ASN A 317 -31.51 33.59 8.58
N PRO A 318 -31.50 34.69 7.80
CA PRO A 318 -31.32 36.05 8.32
C PRO A 318 -32.46 36.50 9.23
N LEU A 319 -33.69 36.04 9.02
CA LEU A 319 -34.85 36.41 9.82
C LEU A 319 -34.73 35.87 11.26
N LYS A 320 -34.11 34.70 11.41
CA LYS A 320 -33.84 34.07 12.72
C LYS A 320 -32.48 34.45 13.30
N ASN A 321 -31.50 34.84 12.48
CA ASN A 321 -30.15 35.17 12.91
C ASN A 321 -29.79 36.64 12.64
N LEU A 322 -29.86 37.48 13.69
CA LEU A 322 -29.62 38.91 13.60
C LEU A 322 -28.26 39.26 12.97
N ARG A 323 -27.17 38.57 13.34
CA ARG A 323 -25.84 38.90 12.79
C ARG A 323 -25.73 38.63 11.29
N ILE A 324 -26.47 37.64 10.78
CA ILE A 324 -26.54 37.37 9.34
C ILE A 324 -27.40 38.42 8.66
N MET A 325 -28.52 38.84 9.29
CA MET A 325 -29.29 39.99 8.81
C MET A 325 -28.42 41.25 8.73
N LEU A 326 -27.61 41.54 9.74
CA LEU A 326 -26.74 42.71 9.75
C LEU A 326 -25.60 42.62 8.74
N LYS A 327 -25.06 41.42 8.51
CA LYS A 327 -24.05 41.18 7.47
C LYS A 327 -24.60 41.43 6.07
N LEU A 328 -25.89 41.15 5.85
CA LEU A 328 -26.57 41.36 4.56
C LEU A 328 -27.16 42.77 4.43
N ASN A 329 -27.72 43.31 5.51
CA ASN A 329 -28.38 44.61 5.62
C ASN A 329 -28.08 45.27 6.98
N PRO A 330 -27.08 46.15 7.06
CA PRO A 330 -26.72 46.87 8.28
C PRO A 330 -27.84 47.76 8.84
N TYR A 331 -28.71 48.32 7.98
CA TYR A 331 -29.81 49.21 8.38
C TYR A 331 -30.87 48.50 9.24
N ALA A 332 -30.96 47.17 9.15
CA ALA A 332 -31.86 46.37 9.99
C ALA A 332 -31.60 46.58 11.50
N LYS A 333 -30.37 46.97 11.91
CA LYS A 333 -30.06 47.34 13.31
C LYS A 333 -30.83 48.57 13.75
N THR A 334 -30.76 49.63 12.95
CA THR A 334 -31.41 50.92 13.22
C THR A 334 -32.92 50.76 13.17
N MET A 335 -33.44 50.09 12.16
CA MET A 335 -34.87 49.82 12.02
C MET A 335 -35.43 49.04 13.22
N ARG A 336 -34.74 47.96 13.64
CA ARG A 336 -35.16 47.16 14.79
C ARG A 336 -35.08 47.95 16.10
N ARG A 337 -34.02 48.73 16.32
CA ARG A 337 -33.88 49.61 17.49
C ARG A 337 -35.02 50.63 17.57
N ASN A 338 -35.28 51.34 16.48
CA ASN A 338 -36.36 52.34 16.42
C ASN A 338 -37.72 51.69 16.66
N THR A 339 -37.95 50.49 16.11
CA THR A 339 -39.20 49.76 16.32
C THR A 339 -39.39 49.33 17.77
N ILE A 340 -38.35 48.81 18.43
CA ILE A 340 -38.39 48.43 19.86
C ILE A 340 -38.69 49.65 20.73
N LEU A 341 -37.96 50.76 20.52
CA LEU A 341 -38.18 52.00 21.28
C LEU A 341 -39.60 52.54 21.08
N ARG A 342 -40.10 52.52 19.84
CA ARG A 342 -41.48 52.92 19.51
C ARG A 342 -42.52 52.03 20.18
N GLN A 343 -42.33 50.70 20.17
CA GLN A 343 -43.25 49.75 20.82
C GLN A 343 -43.26 49.91 22.34
N ALA A 344 -42.09 50.08 22.97
CA ALA A 344 -41.99 50.33 24.41
C ALA A 344 -42.71 51.63 24.81
N LYS A 345 -42.53 52.70 24.01
CA LYS A 345 -43.24 53.97 24.19
C LYS A 345 -44.76 53.77 24.09
N ASN A 346 -45.25 53.07 23.08
CA ASN A 346 -46.68 52.81 22.89
C ASN A 346 -47.28 51.92 24.00
N HIS A 347 -46.54 50.92 24.47
CA HIS A 347 -46.97 50.07 25.59
C HIS A 347 -47.09 50.88 26.87
N LYS A 348 -46.09 51.72 27.17
CA LYS A 348 -46.13 52.63 28.33
C LYS A 348 -47.38 53.53 28.28
N ILE A 349 -47.63 54.18 27.14
CA ILE A 349 -48.84 55.01 26.94
C ILE A 349 -50.13 54.21 27.17
N ARG A 350 -50.21 52.96 26.68
CA ARG A 350 -51.39 52.11 26.86
C ARG A 350 -51.59 51.68 28.32
N MET A 351 -50.51 51.36 29.03
CA MET A 351 -50.56 51.04 30.47
C MET A 351 -50.94 52.26 31.29
N ASP A 352 -50.39 53.44 30.98
CA ASP A 352 -50.74 54.70 31.65
C ASP A 352 -52.22 55.05 31.39
N LYS A 353 -52.73 54.87 30.16
CA LYS A 353 -54.17 55.01 29.85
C LYS A 353 -55.04 53.99 30.58
N ALA A 354 -54.61 52.73 30.68
CA ALA A 354 -55.34 51.70 31.41
C ALA A 354 -55.37 51.99 32.93
N ALA A 355 -54.27 52.50 33.48
CA ALA A 355 -54.18 52.95 34.87
C ALA A 355 -55.09 54.17 35.12
N ALA A 356 -55.08 55.16 34.22
CA ALA A 356 -55.98 56.31 34.29
C ALA A 356 -57.46 55.91 34.14
N ALA A 357 -57.78 54.93 33.29
CA ALA A 357 -59.15 54.41 33.15
C ALA A 357 -59.61 53.59 34.37
N LEU A 358 -58.68 52.94 35.08
CA LEU A 358 -58.96 52.29 36.37
C LEU A 358 -59.20 53.31 37.48
N GLN A 359 -58.46 54.43 37.51
CA GLN A 359 -58.71 55.55 38.41
C GLN A 359 -60.06 56.24 38.12
N ALA A 360 -60.38 56.49 36.85
CA ALA A 360 -61.68 57.08 36.48
C ALA A 360 -62.88 56.19 36.86
N LYS A 361 -62.71 54.87 36.95
CA LYS A 361 -63.76 53.94 37.43
C LYS A 361 -63.87 53.88 38.95
N SER A 362 -62.84 54.29 39.71
CA SER A 362 -62.93 54.39 41.17
C SER A 362 -63.55 55.71 41.65
N ASP A 363 -63.60 56.73 40.79
CA ASP A 363 -64.01 58.10 41.14
C ASP A 363 -65.49 58.41 40.85
N ASP A 364 -66.28 57.46 40.35
CA ASP A 364 -67.74 57.61 40.20
C ASP A 364 -68.51 56.82 41.28
N LYS A 365 -68.84 57.51 42.39
CA LYS A 365 -69.75 57.06 43.46
C LYS A 365 -70.83 58.13 43.74
N GLY A 366 -72.10 57.78 43.55
CA GLY A 366 -73.32 58.44 44.07
C GLY A 366 -74.57 58.25 43.17
N VAL A 367 -75.37 57.15 43.20
CA VAL A 367 -76.45 56.68 44.14
C VAL A 367 -77.76 57.52 44.06
N PRO A 368 -79.03 57.01 44.22
CA PRO A 368 -79.66 55.64 44.24
C PRO A 368 -80.83 55.52 43.18
N GLY A 369 -81.59 54.45 42.93
CA GLY A 369 -81.72 53.09 43.46
C GLY A 369 -82.91 52.38 42.75
N LYS A 370 -82.71 51.12 42.35
CA LYS A 370 -83.71 50.03 42.39
C LYS A 370 -82.98 48.68 42.29
N LYS A 371 -83.17 47.84 43.30
CA LYS A 371 -82.80 46.42 43.47
C LYS A 371 -83.97 45.78 44.24
N PRO A 372 -84.09 44.45 44.41
CA PRO A 372 -83.56 43.30 43.64
C PRO A 372 -84.58 42.13 43.50
N VAL A 373 -84.28 41.07 42.72
CA VAL A 373 -84.50 39.60 43.01
C VAL A 373 -83.62 38.81 42.01
N VAL A 374 -82.44 38.27 42.33
CA VAL A 374 -82.06 36.99 43.00
C VAL A 374 -82.49 35.71 42.26
N GLY A 375 -81.50 34.96 41.74
CA GLY A 375 -81.70 33.57 41.30
C GLY A 375 -80.53 32.86 40.58
N LYS A 376 -79.39 32.64 41.28
CA LYS A 376 -78.51 31.42 41.28
C LYS A 376 -78.09 30.79 39.91
N LYS A 377 -76.81 30.58 39.58
CA LYS A 377 -75.79 29.77 40.29
C LYS A 377 -74.36 30.03 39.78
N ALA A 378 -73.41 29.71 40.64
CA ALA A 378 -71.97 29.91 40.58
C ALA A 378 -71.21 29.08 39.52
N ALA A 379 -70.07 29.61 39.08
CA ALA A 379 -68.91 28.82 38.67
C ALA A 379 -67.62 29.54 39.11
N ALA A 380 -66.71 28.75 39.66
CA ALA A 380 -65.61 29.14 40.52
C ALA A 380 -64.49 29.95 39.83
N THR A 381 -64.00 30.95 40.57
CA THR A 381 -62.72 31.62 40.42
C THR A 381 -61.54 30.66 40.62
N LYS A 382 -60.58 30.66 39.68
CA LYS A 382 -59.17 30.31 39.95
C LYS A 382 -58.30 31.57 39.83
N LYS A 383 -57.75 32.02 40.96
CA LYS A 383 -56.61 32.95 41.05
C LYS A 383 -55.37 32.32 40.41
N PRO A 384 -54.55 33.05 39.64
CA PRO A 384 -53.13 32.77 39.50
C PRO A 384 -52.37 33.40 40.67
N ALA A 385 -51.53 32.61 41.31
CA ALA A 385 -50.61 33.04 42.37
C ALA A 385 -49.48 33.90 41.80
N ALA A 386 -48.98 34.75 42.70
CA ALA A 386 -48.00 35.80 42.50
C ALA A 386 -46.59 35.35 42.08
N ASP A 387 -45.87 36.34 41.56
CA ASP A 387 -44.48 36.36 41.15
C ASP A 387 -43.46 35.75 42.14
N LYS A 388 -42.43 35.10 41.58
CA LYS A 388 -41.07 35.09 42.15
C LYS A 388 -40.10 35.69 41.13
N LYS A 389 -39.51 36.84 41.50
CA LYS A 389 -38.30 37.42 40.88
C LYS A 389 -37.14 36.41 40.89
N PRO A 390 -36.19 36.50 39.94
CA PRO A 390 -34.80 36.21 40.20
C PRO A 390 -34.01 37.51 40.35
N ALA A 391 -33.23 37.56 41.43
CA ALA A 391 -32.25 38.59 41.74
C ALA A 391 -30.98 38.42 40.87
N THR A 392 -30.46 39.56 40.41
CA THR A 392 -29.04 39.99 40.35
C THR A 392 -27.92 38.94 40.29
N ASP A 393 -27.14 39.05 39.21
CA ASP A 393 -25.67 39.10 39.15
C ASP A 393 -24.84 38.07 39.95
N LYS A 394 -24.29 37.09 39.21
CA LYS A 394 -22.91 36.60 39.42
C LYS A 394 -22.17 36.42 38.08
N LYS A 395 -21.10 37.18 37.96
CA LYS A 395 -20.00 37.16 36.97
C LYS A 395 -19.40 35.75 36.79
N PRO A 396 -19.19 35.22 35.57
CA PRO A 396 -18.33 34.07 35.37
C PRO A 396 -16.87 34.51 35.22
N ALA A 397 -16.02 33.93 36.06
CA ALA A 397 -14.58 33.99 35.99
C ALA A 397 -14.02 33.23 34.77
N ALA A 398 -12.76 33.57 34.49
CA ALA A 398 -11.94 33.17 33.37
C ALA A 398 -11.71 31.65 33.18
N ASP A 399 -11.40 31.32 31.93
CA ASP A 399 -10.47 30.29 31.44
C ASP A 399 -10.64 28.82 31.84
N LYS A 400 -10.95 27.99 30.83
CA LYS A 400 -10.10 26.83 30.49
C LYS A 400 -10.35 26.33 29.06
N LYS A 401 -9.29 26.42 28.24
CA LYS A 401 -9.10 25.81 26.93
C LYS A 401 -8.99 24.27 27.05
N PRO A 402 -9.34 23.50 26.01
CA PRO A 402 -9.21 22.05 26.02
C PRO A 402 -7.75 21.62 25.78
N ALA A 403 -7.29 20.65 26.58
CA ALA A 403 -5.96 20.06 26.50
C ALA A 403 -5.80 19.20 25.25
N ALA A 404 -4.70 19.44 24.53
CA ALA A 404 -4.12 18.54 23.54
C ALA A 404 -2.99 17.72 24.19
N ASP A 405 -2.73 16.56 23.59
CA ASP A 405 -1.49 15.78 23.59
C ASP A 405 -1.02 15.07 24.88
N LYS A 406 -1.19 13.73 24.89
CA LYS A 406 -0.28 12.80 25.57
C LYS A 406 0.50 12.01 24.52
N LYS A 407 1.76 12.39 24.31
CA LYS A 407 2.85 11.55 23.79
C LYS A 407 3.40 10.70 24.95
N PRO A 408 3.73 9.42 24.77
CA PRO A 408 4.46 8.64 25.78
C PRO A 408 5.95 9.04 25.82
N ALA A 409 6.48 9.09 27.05
CA ALA A 409 7.80 9.54 27.42
C ALA A 409 8.93 8.61 26.92
N ALA A 410 10.08 9.23 26.67
CA ALA A 410 11.34 8.60 26.32
C ALA A 410 12.04 8.05 27.56
N ASP A 411 12.66 6.87 27.39
CA ASP A 411 13.53 6.23 28.36
C ASP A 411 14.80 7.04 28.66
N LYS A 412 15.16 7.02 29.94
CA LYS A 412 16.34 7.65 30.54
C LYS A 412 17.64 7.07 29.97
N LYS A 413 18.57 7.97 29.61
CA LYS A 413 20.01 7.69 29.50
C LYS A 413 20.69 8.38 30.70
N PRO A 414 21.60 7.74 31.44
CA PRO A 414 22.32 8.40 32.52
C PRO A 414 23.51 9.18 31.97
N THR A 415 23.66 10.44 32.40
CA THR A 415 24.86 11.25 32.23
C THR A 415 25.71 11.18 33.49
N THR A 416 26.97 10.89 33.24
CA THR A 416 28.17 10.99 34.06
C THR A 416 28.50 12.41 34.48
N GLU A 417 28.90 12.59 35.74
CA GLU A 417 29.83 13.58 36.32
C GLU A 417 29.95 13.16 37.80
N GLU A 418 31.12 12.96 38.43
CA GLU A 418 32.19 13.92 38.68
C GLU A 418 33.47 13.20 39.15
N LYS A 419 34.62 13.80 38.85
CA LYS A 419 35.92 13.52 39.48
C LYS A 419 35.96 14.12 40.90
N LYS A 420 36.47 13.37 41.87
CA LYS A 420 37.23 13.90 43.01
C LYS A 420 38.39 12.96 43.34
N ALA A 421 39.48 13.58 43.77
CA ALA A 421 40.82 13.03 43.93
C ALA A 421 41.11 12.52 45.36
N VAL A 422 42.26 11.84 45.48
CA VAL A 422 43.07 11.58 46.68
C VAL A 422 42.62 10.42 47.60
N ALA A 423 43.25 9.25 47.44
CA ALA A 423 44.32 8.73 48.31
C ALA A 423 44.89 7.46 47.66
#